data_AF-A0A645J402-F1
#
_entry.id   AF-A0A645J402-F1
#
_cell.length_a   1.000
_cell.length_b   1.000
_cell.length_c   1.000
_cell.angle_alpha   90.00
_cell.angle_beta   90.00
_cell.angle_gamma   90.00
#
_symmetry.space_group_name_H-M   'P 1'
#
loop_
_entity.id
_entity.type
_entity.pdbx_description
1 polymer ?
#
loop_
_entity_poly.entity_id
_entity_poly.type
_entity_poly.pdbx_seq_one_letter_code
_entity_poly.pdbx_strand_id
1 'polypeptide(L)'
;MKNNIQVYAVNDSTVFFYAGMVDEDRMDRRNYKIYAHLNDRTNQVTLYSDNPNMKFQSNDTPVYSIGKTMDITHPYLLKQTIVIKGIDYYFTDYSSSEVTDYNFTVKGLITMERRINTQISDEDQAIEW
;
A
#
# COMPACT_ATOMS: atom_id res chain seq x y z
N MET A 1 15.59 6.79 6.47
CA MET A 1 14.39 5.93 6.59
C MET A 1 13.29 6.57 5.75
N LYS A 2 12.63 5.79 4.89
CA LYS A 2 11.51 6.28 4.07
C LYS A 2 10.27 6.30 4.97
N ASN A 3 9.78 7.50 5.28
CA ASN A 3 8.67 7.68 6.23
C ASN A 3 7.30 7.75 5.55
N ASN A 4 7.28 7.85 4.22
CA ASN A 4 6.05 7.86 3.44
C ASN A 4 6.21 6.93 2.22
N ILE A 5 5.22 6.07 1.99
CA ILE A 5 5.13 5.26 0.78
C ILE A 5 3.93 5.72 -0.02
N GLN A 6 4.11 5.84 -1.33
CA GLN A 6 3.00 6.14 -2.22
C GLN A 6 2.30 4.83 -2.60
N VAL A 7 0.98 4.84 -2.47
CA VAL A 7 0.12 3.71 -2.76
C VAL A 7 -0.79 4.12 -3.92
N TYR A 8 -0.93 3.24 -4.90
CA TYR A 8 -1.68 3.51 -6.13
C TYR A 8 -2.85 2.56 -6.25
N ALA A 9 -4.00 3.06 -6.66
CA ALA A 9 -5.17 2.24 -6.95
C ALA A 9 -4.93 1.37 -8.20
N VAL A 10 -5.37 0.11 -8.13
CA VAL A 10 -5.45 -0.80 -9.28
C VAL A 10 -6.92 -1.04 -9.64
N ASN A 11 -7.73 -1.34 -8.63
CA ASN A 11 -9.18 -1.51 -8.71
C ASN A 11 -9.77 -1.35 -7.29
N ASP A 12 -11.08 -1.58 -7.15
CA ASP A 12 -11.86 -1.37 -5.94
C ASP A 12 -11.33 -2.08 -4.67
N SER A 13 -10.61 -3.20 -4.85
CA SER A 13 -10.10 -4.04 -3.75
C SER A 13 -8.58 -4.20 -3.77
N THR A 14 -7.88 -3.56 -4.70
CA THR A 14 -6.46 -3.79 -4.92
C THR A 14 -5.71 -2.49 -5.09
N VAL A 15 -4.62 -2.37 -4.35
CA VAL A 15 -3.63 -1.30 -4.50
C VAL A 15 -2.26 -1.88 -4.84
N PHE A 16 -1.35 -1.06 -5.33
CA PHE A 16 0.06 -1.43 -5.40
C PHE A 16 0.95 -0.37 -4.76
N PHE A 17 2.14 -0.79 -4.32
CA PHE A 17 3.22 0.08 -3.87
C PHE A 17 4.56 -0.51 -4.36
N TYR A 18 5.61 0.30 -4.35
CA TYR A 18 6.95 -0.18 -4.72
C TYR A 18 7.68 -0.82 -3.54
N ALA A 19 8.44 -1.87 -3.81
CA ALA A 19 9.15 -2.65 -2.81
C ALA A 19 10.26 -1.85 -2.11
N GLY A 20 10.39 -2.05 -0.79
CA GLY A 20 11.44 -1.45 0.02
C GLY A 20 11.55 0.07 -0.13
N MET A 21 12.70 0.54 -0.61
CA MET A 21 12.97 1.98 -0.79
C MET A 21 12.71 2.47 -2.22
N VAL A 22 12.31 1.61 -3.15
CA VAL A 22 12.05 2.01 -4.55
C VAL A 22 10.97 3.09 -4.60
N ASP A 23 11.19 4.12 -5.42
CA ASP A 23 10.31 5.28 -5.59
C ASP A 23 10.05 5.59 -7.07
N GLU A 24 9.35 6.70 -7.33
CA GLU A 24 8.90 7.09 -8.68
C GLU A 24 10.04 7.51 -9.61
N ASP A 25 11.17 7.97 -9.05
CA ASP A 25 12.30 8.48 -9.82
C ASP A 25 13.18 7.36 -10.38
N ARG A 26 13.07 6.15 -9.82
CA ARG A 26 13.79 4.97 -10.31
C ARG A 26 13.26 4.54 -11.69
N MET A 27 14.15 4.48 -12.69
CA MET A 27 13.78 4.17 -14.08
C MET A 27 13.14 2.77 -14.25
N ASP A 28 13.62 1.80 -13.50
CA ASP A 28 13.19 0.40 -13.50
C ASP A 28 12.13 0.10 -12.42
N ARG A 29 11.54 1.11 -11.76
CA ARG A 29 10.57 0.95 -10.65
C ARG A 29 9.41 -0.01 -10.97
N ARG A 30 9.02 -0.10 -12.25
CA ARG A 30 7.96 -1.01 -12.72
C ARG A 30 8.25 -2.46 -12.33
N ASN A 31 9.52 -2.84 -12.25
CA ASN A 31 9.96 -4.17 -11.86
C ASN A 31 9.76 -4.48 -10.38
N TYR A 32 9.40 -3.49 -9.55
CA TYR A 32 9.36 -3.58 -8.09
C TYR A 32 7.95 -3.38 -7.52
N LYS A 33 6.90 -3.64 -8.29
CA LYS A 33 5.53 -3.53 -7.82
C LYS A 33 5.15 -4.70 -6.90
N ILE A 34 4.57 -4.36 -5.77
CA ILE A 34 3.89 -5.27 -4.86
C ILE A 34 2.43 -4.86 -4.81
N TYR A 35 1.55 -5.80 -5.11
CA TYR A 35 0.11 -5.65 -5.04
C TYR A 35 -0.37 -6.10 -3.68
N ALA A 36 -1.32 -5.36 -3.12
CA ALA A 36 -2.05 -5.70 -1.92
C ALA A 36 -3.53 -5.81 -2.29
N HIS A 37 -4.05 -7.04 -2.26
CA HIS A 37 -5.47 -7.31 -2.46
C HIS A 37 -6.15 -7.43 -1.10
N LEU A 38 -7.14 -6.58 -0.85
CA LEU A 38 -7.89 -6.50 0.40
C LEU A 38 -9.15 -7.39 0.29
N ASN A 39 -9.21 -8.44 1.10
CA ASN A 39 -10.37 -9.32 1.17
C ASN A 39 -11.39 -8.78 2.18
N ASP A 40 -12.51 -8.28 1.68
CA ASP A 40 -13.61 -7.68 2.47
C ASP A 40 -14.35 -8.66 3.39
N ARG A 41 -14.26 -9.96 3.13
CA ARG A 41 -14.90 -11.00 3.96
C ARG A 41 -14.04 -11.43 5.13
N THR A 42 -12.72 -11.50 4.95
CA THR A 42 -11.79 -12.02 5.96
C THR A 42 -10.93 -10.95 6.62
N ASN A 43 -10.93 -9.72 6.08
CA ASN A 43 -9.98 -8.64 6.41
C ASN A 43 -8.51 -9.00 6.17
N GLN A 44 -8.22 -10.10 5.46
CA GLN A 44 -6.86 -10.48 5.10
C GLN A 44 -6.39 -9.69 3.87
N VAL A 45 -5.09 -9.48 3.79
CA VAL A 45 -4.42 -8.86 2.64
C VAL A 45 -3.52 -9.89 1.98
N THR A 46 -3.76 -10.16 0.71
CA THR A 46 -2.85 -10.97 -0.10
C THR A 46 -1.82 -10.06 -0.75
N LEU A 47 -0.55 -10.23 -0.38
CA LEU A 47 0.56 -9.58 -1.06
C LEU A 47 1.08 -10.46 -2.19
N TYR A 48 1.28 -9.88 -3.37
CA TYR A 48 1.85 -10.59 -4.52
C TYR A 48 2.60 -9.64 -5.46
N SER A 49 3.43 -10.20 -6.33
CA SER A 49 4.06 -9.48 -7.44
C SER A 49 3.82 -10.25 -8.73
N ASP A 50 3.68 -9.54 -9.84
CA ASP A 50 3.60 -10.09 -11.18
C ASP A 50 4.99 -10.32 -11.82
N ASN A 51 6.06 -9.88 -11.14
CA ASN A 51 7.44 -10.03 -11.61
C ASN A 51 8.16 -11.20 -10.92
N PRO A 52 8.35 -12.35 -11.58
CA PRO A 52 9.03 -13.50 -10.98
C PRO A 52 10.51 -13.23 -10.66
N ASN A 53 11.16 -12.28 -11.34
CA ASN A 53 12.57 -11.96 -11.11
C ASN A 53 12.83 -11.33 -9.73
N MET A 54 11.80 -10.72 -9.12
CA MET A 54 11.88 -10.22 -7.75
C MET A 54 11.98 -11.34 -6.70
N LYS A 55 11.73 -12.61 -7.07
CA LYS A 55 11.67 -13.74 -6.12
C LYS A 55 10.82 -13.39 -4.89
N PHE A 56 9.72 -12.68 -5.12
CA PHE A 56 8.88 -12.13 -4.06
C PHE A 56 8.24 -13.25 -3.22
N GLN A 57 8.24 -13.08 -1.90
CA GLN A 57 7.59 -13.99 -0.97
C GLN A 57 6.95 -13.21 0.18
N SER A 58 5.67 -13.45 0.44
CA SER A 58 5.01 -13.01 1.68
C SER A 58 5.33 -14.01 2.78
N ASN A 59 5.85 -13.53 3.91
CA ASN A 59 6.23 -14.39 5.04
C ASN A 59 5.07 -14.58 6.04
N ASP A 60 4.08 -13.70 5.98
CA ASP A 60 2.89 -13.74 6.83
C ASP A 60 1.63 -13.39 6.00
N THR A 61 0.46 -13.45 6.63
CA THR A 61 -0.81 -12.98 6.08
C THR A 61 -1.19 -11.66 6.76
N PRO A 62 -0.87 -10.50 6.15
CA PRO A 62 -1.27 -9.22 6.70
C PRO A 62 -2.80 -9.12 6.81
N VAL A 63 -3.26 -8.25 7.69
CA VAL A 63 -4.68 -7.95 7.89
C VAL A 63 -4.90 -6.44 7.83
N TYR A 64 -6.06 -6.02 7.33
CA TYR A 64 -6.41 -4.60 7.30
C TYR A 64 -7.59 -4.27 8.20
N SER A 65 -7.68 -3.00 8.57
CA SER A 65 -8.80 -2.45 9.35
C SER A 65 -9.13 -1.05 8.86
N ILE A 66 -10.40 -0.67 8.95
CA ILE A 66 -10.89 0.65 8.54
C ILE A 66 -11.43 1.38 9.77
N GLY A 67 -10.86 2.55 10.05
CA GLY A 67 -11.34 3.49 11.05
C GLY A 67 -12.03 4.68 10.40
N LYS A 68 -13.08 5.19 11.04
CA LYS A 68 -13.83 6.37 10.62
C LYS A 68 -14.00 7.30 11.81
N THR A 69 -13.60 8.56 11.68
CA THR A 69 -13.68 9.55 12.77
C THR A 69 -14.02 10.91 12.20
N MET A 70 -14.98 11.62 12.82
CA MET A 70 -15.33 12.99 12.43
C MET A 70 -14.26 13.96 12.94
N ASP A 71 -13.94 14.97 12.15
CA ASP A 71 -13.07 16.06 12.57
C ASP A 71 -13.76 16.91 13.66
N ILE A 72 -13.00 17.25 14.71
CA ILE A 72 -13.54 18.00 15.87
C ILE A 72 -13.85 19.45 15.49
N THR A 73 -13.07 20.03 14.58
CA THR A 73 -13.23 21.43 14.15
C THR A 73 -14.22 21.56 13.00
N HIS A 74 -14.26 20.58 12.10
CA HIS A 74 -15.15 20.54 10.94
C HIS A 74 -16.04 19.28 11.00
N PRO A 75 -17.21 19.31 11.67
CA PRO A 75 -18.06 18.14 11.87
C PRO A 75 -18.66 17.53 10.60
N TYR A 76 -18.47 18.14 9.43
CA TYR A 76 -18.83 17.58 8.12
C TYR A 76 -17.67 16.81 7.46
N LEU A 77 -16.48 16.87 8.04
CA LEU A 77 -15.29 16.23 7.51
C LEU A 77 -15.07 14.89 8.21
N LEU A 78 -15.21 13.81 7.46
CA LEU A 78 -14.94 12.46 7.90
C LEU A 78 -13.51 12.07 7.53
N LYS A 79 -12.71 11.73 8.54
CA LYS A 79 -11.40 11.11 8.37
C LYS A 79 -11.58 9.60 8.31
N GLN A 80 -11.27 9.00 7.16
CA GLN A 80 -11.24 7.55 6.99
C GLN A 80 -9.78 7.08 6.93
N THR A 81 -9.42 6.16 7.83
CA THR A 81 -8.07 5.60 7.92
C THR A 81 -8.12 4.10 7.65
N ILE A 82 -7.28 3.63 6.74
CA ILE A 82 -7.08 2.20 6.47
C ILE A 82 -5.70 1.82 7.00
N VAL A 83 -5.63 0.82 7.87
CA VAL A 83 -4.37 0.32 8.43
C VAL A 83 -4.18 -1.12 8.01
N ILE A 84 -3.09 -1.42 7.31
CA ILE A 84 -2.63 -2.78 7.01
C ILE A 84 -1.51 -3.13 7.99
N LYS A 85 -1.73 -4.15 8.81
CA LYS A 85 -0.79 -4.65 9.82
C LYS A 85 -0.24 -6.01 9.40
N GLY A 86 0.97 -6.33 9.85
CA GLY A 86 1.60 -7.61 9.55
C GLY A 86 2.20 -7.65 8.14
N ILE A 87 2.65 -6.51 7.61
CA ILE A 87 3.48 -6.51 6.41
C ILE A 87 4.79 -7.19 6.79
N ASP A 88 5.05 -8.35 6.19
CA ASP A 88 6.32 -9.08 6.27
C ASP A 88 6.53 -9.78 4.93
N TYR A 89 7.44 -9.24 4.12
CA TYR A 89 7.76 -9.83 2.83
C TYR A 89 9.26 -9.79 2.54
N TYR A 90 9.66 -10.66 1.63
CA TYR A 90 10.98 -10.77 1.06
C TYR A 90 10.94 -10.43 -0.43
N PHE A 91 11.97 -9.74 -0.92
CA PHE A 91 12.19 -9.55 -2.36
C PHE A 91 13.67 -9.40 -2.70
N THR A 92 13.99 -9.62 -3.96
CA THR A 92 15.32 -9.44 -4.56
C THR A 92 15.32 -8.22 -5.48
N ASP A 93 16.25 -7.30 -5.25
CA ASP A 93 16.67 -6.27 -6.20
C ASP A 93 17.78 -6.82 -7.09
N TYR A 94 17.41 -7.13 -8.32
CA TYR A 94 18.27 -7.77 -9.32
C TYR A 94 18.76 -6.79 -10.39
N SER A 95 18.40 -5.50 -10.28
CA SER A 95 18.70 -4.49 -11.30
C SER A 95 19.54 -3.32 -10.80
N SER A 96 19.74 -3.20 -9.48
CA SER A 96 20.71 -2.24 -8.92
C SER A 96 22.17 -2.56 -9.27
N SER A 97 22.47 -3.81 -9.66
CA SER A 97 23.81 -4.25 -10.08
C SER A 97 23.70 -5.35 -11.12
N GLU A 98 24.58 -5.34 -12.12
CA GLU A 98 24.66 -6.40 -13.15
C GLU A 98 25.36 -7.67 -12.64
N VAL A 99 26.01 -7.60 -11.47
CA VAL A 99 26.89 -8.67 -10.95
C VAL A 99 26.32 -9.32 -9.69
N THR A 100 25.43 -8.65 -8.96
CA THR A 100 24.96 -9.13 -7.65
C THR A 100 23.51 -8.76 -7.38
N ASP A 101 22.72 -9.78 -7.03
CA ASP A 101 21.38 -9.65 -6.49
C ASP A 101 21.42 -9.20 -5.02
N TYR A 102 20.59 -8.22 -4.65
CA TYR A 102 20.42 -7.80 -3.26
C TYR A 102 19.09 -8.27 -2.69
N ASN A 103 19.15 -8.97 -1.57
CA ASN A 103 17.97 -9.55 -0.94
C ASN A 103 17.54 -8.72 0.27
N PHE A 104 16.26 -8.40 0.34
CA PHE A 104 15.69 -7.55 1.38
C PHE A 104 14.48 -8.21 2.03
N THR A 105 14.37 -8.03 3.34
CA THR A 105 13.15 -8.31 4.11
C THR A 105 12.56 -6.99 4.59
N VAL A 106 11.28 -6.76 4.33
CA VAL A 106 10.57 -5.56 4.73
C VAL A 106 9.48 -5.95 5.71
N LYS A 107 9.49 -5.30 6.87
CA LYS A 107 8.49 -5.50 7.93
C LYS A 107 7.88 -4.17 8.35
N GLY A 108 6.59 -4.16 8.64
CA GLY A 108 5.95 -2.97 9.20
C GLY A 108 4.43 -2.95 9.09
N LEU A 109 3.91 -1.75 8.97
CA LEU A 109 2.50 -1.45 8.77
C LEU A 109 2.36 -0.34 7.72
N ILE A 110 1.21 -0.31 7.05
CA ILE A 110 0.85 0.74 6.09
C ILE A 110 -0.40 1.43 6.63
N THR A 111 -0.36 2.75 6.74
CA THR A 111 -1.51 3.56 7.10
C THR A 111 -1.85 4.48 5.94
N MET A 112 -3.07 4.39 5.44
CA MET A 112 -3.62 5.26 4.40
C MET A 112 -4.74 6.11 5.02
N GLU A 113 -4.82 7.37 4.63
CA GLU A 113 -5.82 8.30 5.13
C GLU A 113 -6.44 9.05 3.97
N ARG A 114 -7.77 9.21 4.01
CA ARG A 114 -8.50 10.13 3.14
C ARG A 114 -9.50 10.95 3.95
N ARG A 115 -9.77 12.16 3.47
CA ARG A 115 -10.76 13.09 4.03
C ARG A 115 -11.97 13.12 3.10
N ILE A 116 -13.16 13.02 3.68
CA ILE A 116 -14.42 12.94 2.96
C ILE A 116 -15.36 14.00 3.50
N ASN A 117 -15.82 14.91 2.65
CA ASN A 117 -16.84 15.88 3.00
C ASN A 117 -18.23 15.23 2.92
N THR A 118 -18.85 15.00 4.07
CA THR A 118 -20.14 14.30 4.18
C THR A 118 -21.34 15.14 3.71
N GLN A 119 -21.16 16.41 3.33
CA GLN A 119 -22.20 17.24 2.76
C GLN A 119 -22.37 17.02 1.24
N ILE A 120 -21.37 16.41 0.59
CA ILE A 120 -21.41 16.08 -0.82
C ILE A 120 -21.87 14.63 -0.95
N SER A 121 -22.96 14.39 -1.69
CA SER A 121 -23.54 13.06 -1.85
C SER A 121 -22.78 12.17 -2.83
N ASP A 122 -22.12 12.78 -3.81
CA ASP A 122 -21.30 12.10 -4.80
C ASP A 122 -19.96 11.71 -4.17
N GLU A 123 -19.68 10.41 -4.08
CA GLU A 123 -18.53 9.88 -3.31
C GLU A 123 -17.17 10.33 -3.88
N ASP A 124 -17.06 10.47 -5.21
CA ASP A 124 -15.83 10.89 -5.87
C ASP A 124 -15.57 12.39 -5.65
N GLN A 125 -16.61 13.23 -5.72
CA GLN A 125 -16.51 14.66 -5.43
C GLN A 125 -16.38 14.98 -3.94
N ALA A 126 -16.79 14.06 -3.06
CA ALA A 126 -16.68 14.24 -1.62
C ALA A 126 -15.23 14.10 -1.11
N ILE A 127 -14.31 13.53 -1.91
CA ILE A 127 -12.91 13.36 -1.50
C ILE A 127 -12.16 14.69 -1.56
N GLU A 128 -11.59 15.09 -0.43
CA GLU A 128 -10.64 16.19 -0.35
C GLU A 128 -9.21 15.64 -0.55
N TRP A 129 -8.60 15.96 -1.70
CA TRP A 129 -7.27 15.52 -2.13
C TRP A 129 -6.12 16.36 -1.57
#